data_AF-A0A7S1INY0-F1
#
_entry.id   AF-A0A7S1INY0-F1
#
_cell.length_a   1.000
_cell.length_b   1.000
_cell.length_c   1.000
_cell.angle_alpha   90.00
_cell.angle_beta   90.00
_cell.angle_gamma   90.00
#
_symmetry.space_group_name_H-M   'P 1'
#
loop_
_entity.id
_entity.type
_entity.pdbx_description
1 polymer ?
#
loop_
_entity_poly.entity_id
_entity_poly.type
_entity_poly.pdbx_seq_one_letter_code
_entity_poly.pdbx_strand_id
1 'polypeptide(L)'
;QPPGVLDLTQWRGLLRAIDRISREEGSGIPIVFGVDSVHGANYVRNGTLFPHQIGAAATFDPQLVEEMGRITARETRAAGIHWVFAPILGLAVQPAWPRVYETFGE
;
A
#
# COMPACT_ATOMS: atom_id res chain seq x y z
N GLN A 1 8.14 13.23 4.39
CA GLN A 1 6.76 13.02 3.90
C GLN A 1 5.99 14.34 4.02
N PRO A 2 5.05 14.64 3.10
CA PRO A 2 4.30 15.88 3.13
C PRO A 2 3.39 15.99 4.38
N PRO A 3 2.96 17.20 4.76
CA PRO A 3 1.97 17.40 5.82
C PRO A 3 0.69 16.58 5.53
N GLY A 4 0.08 15.99 6.57
CA GLY A 4 -1.19 15.25 6.45
C GLY A 4 -1.08 13.73 6.39
N VAL A 5 0.13 13.15 6.34
CA VAL A 5 0.28 11.69 6.45
C VAL A 5 0.04 11.22 7.88
N LEU A 6 -0.89 10.27 8.06
CA LEU A 6 -1.29 9.75 9.36
C LEU A 6 -0.21 8.82 9.95
N ASP A 7 0.02 8.94 11.25
CA ASP A 7 0.82 7.97 11.99
C ASP A 7 0.04 6.71 12.38
N LEU A 8 0.72 5.73 12.98
CA LEU A 8 0.12 4.45 13.38
C LEU A 8 -1.05 4.62 14.35
N THR A 9 -0.97 5.57 15.28
CA THR A 9 -2.01 5.80 16.29
C THR A 9 -3.25 6.39 15.63
N GLN A 10 -3.05 7.37 14.74
CA GLN A 10 -4.10 8.01 13.96
C GLN A 10 -4.80 7.01 13.03
N TRP A 11 -4.04 6.20 12.28
CA TRP A 11 -4.60 5.15 11.40
C TRP A 11 -5.43 4.14 12.18
N ARG A 12 -4.88 3.58 13.26
CA ARG A 12 -5.60 2.61 14.09
C ARG A 12 -6.84 3.23 14.75
N GLY A 13 -6.77 4.50 15.14
CA GLY A 13 -7.92 5.24 15.66
C GLY A 13 -9.05 5.35 14.63
N LEU A 14 -8.71 5.75 13.41
CA LEU A 14 -9.65 5.84 12.29
C LEU A 14 -10.30 4.48 12.00
N LEU A 15 -9.50 3.42 11.86
CA LEU A 15 -10.01 2.09 11.53
C LEU A 15 -10.87 1.49 12.64
N ARG A 16 -10.54 1.75 13.91
CA ARG A 16 -11.42 1.38 15.04
C ARG A 16 -12.74 2.13 15.00
N ALA A 17 -12.74 3.41 14.64
CA ALA A 17 -13.98 4.16 14.50
C ALA A 17 -14.86 3.60 13.37
N ILE A 18 -14.24 3.24 12.23
CA ILE A 18 -14.93 2.59 11.10
C ILE A 18 -15.52 1.23 11.51
N ASP A 19 -14.75 0.37 12.18
CA ASP A 19 -15.24 -0.93 12.67
C ASP A 19 -16.35 -0.76 13.71
N ARG A 20 -16.22 0.19 14.63
CA ARG A 20 -17.26 0.51 15.62
C ARG A 20 -18.59 0.89 14.94
N ILE A 21 -18.56 1.84 14.00
CA ILE A 21 -19.75 2.28 13.26
C ILE A 21 -20.38 1.09 12.52
N SER A 22 -19.56 0.28 11.86
CA SER A 22 -20.04 -0.90 11.14
C SER A 22 -20.74 -1.93 12.05
N ARG A 23 -20.26 -2.08 13.28
CA ARG A 23 -20.80 -3.03 14.27
C ARG A 23 -22.01 -2.51 15.03
N GLU A 24 -21.99 -1.25 15.44
CA GLU A 24 -23.01 -0.65 16.31
C GLU A 24 -24.17 -0.06 15.51
N GLU A 25 -23.88 0.52 14.35
CA GLU A 25 -24.85 1.26 13.53
C GLU A 25 -25.13 0.58 12.18
N GLY A 26 -24.29 -0.40 11.79
CA GLY A 26 -24.38 -1.13 10.53
C GLY A 26 -24.94 -2.55 10.67
N SER A 27 -24.49 -3.45 9.79
CA SER A 27 -24.94 -4.84 9.72
C SER A 27 -24.26 -5.78 10.73
N GLY A 28 -23.30 -5.28 11.53
CA GLY A 28 -22.49 -6.12 12.41
C GLY A 28 -21.28 -6.78 11.72
N ILE A 29 -21.14 -6.65 10.41
CA ILE A 29 -20.10 -7.31 9.61
C ILE A 29 -18.85 -6.42 9.51
N PRO A 30 -17.64 -6.89 9.90
CA PRO A 30 -16.42 -6.07 9.87
C PRO A 30 -16.04 -5.60 8.46
N ILE A 31 -15.52 -4.36 8.37
CA ILE A 31 -15.08 -3.77 7.11
C ILE A 31 -13.63 -4.17 6.79
N VAL A 32 -13.40 -4.60 5.55
CA VAL A 32 -12.05 -4.72 4.97
C VAL A 32 -11.66 -3.36 4.39
N PHE A 33 -10.67 -2.71 4.99
CA PHE A 33 -10.14 -1.43 4.52
C PHE A 33 -8.89 -1.63 3.65
N GLY A 34 -8.90 -1.03 2.45
CA GLY A 34 -7.81 -1.10 1.47
C GLY A 34 -7.13 0.25 1.21
N VAL A 35 -5.86 0.23 0.81
CA VAL A 35 -5.08 1.43 0.46
C VAL A 35 -4.02 1.13 -0.62
N ASP A 36 -3.61 2.14 -1.38
CA ASP A 36 -2.49 2.06 -2.33
C ASP A 36 -1.13 2.12 -1.62
N SER A 37 -0.71 1.01 -0.99
CA SER A 37 0.68 0.78 -0.54
C SER A 37 1.53 0.16 -1.67
N VAL A 38 1.71 0.90 -2.76
CA VAL A 38 2.20 0.35 -4.05
C VAL A 38 3.73 0.28 -4.16
N HIS A 39 4.45 0.99 -3.29
CA HIS A 39 5.93 0.98 -3.25
C HIS A 39 6.43 1.12 -1.80
N GLY A 40 5.84 0.35 -0.88
CA GLY A 40 6.02 0.52 0.56
C GLY A 40 4.77 1.09 1.23
N ALA A 41 4.84 1.32 2.54
CA ALA A 41 3.72 1.86 3.32
C ALA A 41 3.59 3.39 3.13
N ASN A 42 3.40 3.84 1.89
CA ASN A 42 3.53 5.25 1.50
C ASN A 42 2.52 6.22 2.14
N TYR A 43 1.41 5.71 2.68
CA TYR A 43 0.44 6.49 3.46
C TYR A 43 0.60 6.37 4.98
N VAL A 44 1.60 5.63 5.46
CA VAL A 44 1.91 5.50 6.88
C VAL A 44 3.10 6.41 7.20
N ARG A 45 2.96 7.23 8.23
CA ARG A 45 4.04 8.12 8.65
C ARG A 45 5.27 7.29 9.03
N ASN A 46 6.43 7.67 8.49
CA ASN A 46 7.70 6.94 8.64
C ASN A 46 7.69 5.51 8.07
N GLY A 47 6.71 5.15 7.24
CA GLY A 47 6.75 3.92 6.47
C GLY A 47 7.91 3.91 5.48
N THR A 48 8.50 2.74 5.30
CA THR A 48 9.55 2.50 4.32
C THR A 48 9.01 2.75 2.91
N LEU A 49 9.78 3.49 2.10
CA LEU A 49 9.50 3.71 0.68
C LEU A 49 10.55 2.97 -0.14
N PHE A 50 10.09 2.11 -1.03
CA PHE A 50 10.91 1.38 -1.98
C PHE A 50 10.93 2.10 -3.35
N PRO A 51 11.85 1.73 -4.26
CA PRO A 51 11.72 2.08 -5.67
C PRO A 51 10.35 1.67 -6.21
N HIS A 52 9.81 2.46 -7.14
CA HIS A 52 8.64 2.02 -7.89
C HIS A 52 8.94 0.78 -8.73
N GLN A 53 7.88 0.08 -9.16
CA GLN A 53 7.98 -1.28 -9.70
C GLN A 53 8.94 -1.38 -10.90
N ILE A 54 9.05 -0.35 -11.75
CA ILE A 54 9.97 -0.38 -12.90
C ILE A 54 11.44 -0.41 -12.44
N GLY A 55 11.75 0.31 -11.35
CA GLY A 55 13.08 0.32 -10.75
C GLY A 55 13.38 -0.98 -10.01
N ALA A 56 12.36 -1.60 -9.40
CA ALA A 56 12.50 -2.92 -8.80
C ALA A 56 12.72 -4.00 -9.88
N ALA A 57 12.00 -3.93 -11.01
CA ALA A 57 12.17 -4.83 -12.14
C ALA A 57 13.57 -4.75 -12.77
N ALA A 58 14.16 -3.55 -12.83
CA ALA A 58 15.50 -3.33 -13.35
C ALA A 58 16.61 -4.09 -12.59
N THR A 59 16.31 -4.62 -11.39
CA THR A 59 17.23 -5.48 -10.63
C THR A 59 17.28 -6.92 -11.15
N PHE A 60 16.25 -7.36 -11.89
CA PHE A 60 16.04 -8.75 -12.29
C PHE A 60 16.08 -9.75 -11.11
N ASP A 61 15.71 -9.29 -9.90
CA ASP A 61 15.71 -10.09 -8.68
C ASP A 61 14.28 -10.23 -8.10
N PRO A 62 13.57 -11.32 -8.41
CA PRO A 62 12.23 -11.57 -7.86
C PRO A 62 12.22 -11.76 -6.34
N GLN A 63 13.31 -12.25 -5.73
CA GLN A 63 13.38 -12.46 -4.28
C GLN A 63 13.45 -11.12 -3.55
N LEU A 64 14.17 -10.15 -4.11
CA LEU A 64 14.17 -8.77 -3.62
C LEU A 64 12.77 -8.16 -3.68
N VAL A 65 12.03 -8.35 -4.78
CA VAL A 65 10.66 -7.83 -4.93
C VAL A 65 9.69 -8.50 -3.94
N GLU A 66 9.84 -9.81 -3.71
CA GLU A 66 9.06 -10.53 -2.70
C GLU A 66 9.32 -9.97 -1.29
N GLU A 67 10.58 -9.73 -0.94
CA GLU A 67 10.95 -9.16 0.36
C GLU A 67 10.42 -7.73 0.53
N MET A 68 10.46 -6.91 -0.52
CA MET A 68 9.81 -5.59 -0.54
C MET A 68 8.31 -5.70 -0.26
N GLY A 69 7.62 -6.66 -0.88
CA GLY A 69 6.21 -6.94 -0.64
C GLY A 69 5.93 -7.38 0.80
N ARG A 70 6.79 -8.23 1.37
CA ARG A 70 6.68 -8.70 2.75
C ARG A 70 6.85 -7.57 3.77
N ILE A 71 7.81 -6.68 3.57
CA ILE A 71 8.02 -5.49 4.42
C ILE A 71 6.83 -4.54 4.29
N THR A 72 6.38 -4.27 3.06
CA THR A 72 5.19 -3.44 2.79
C THR A 72 3.97 -3.97 3.53
N ALA A 73 3.68 -5.27 3.43
CA ALA A 73 2.55 -5.88 4.11
C ALA A 73 2.63 -5.73 5.64
N ARG A 74 3.82 -5.92 6.22
CA ARG A 74 4.04 -5.78 7.67
C ARG A 74 3.80 -4.36 8.15
N GLU A 75 4.35 -3.37 7.47
CA GLU A 75 4.21 -1.97 7.86
C GLU A 75 2.79 -1.44 7.64
N THR A 76 2.16 -1.77 6.52
CA THR A 76 0.76 -1.40 6.26
C THR A 76 -0.18 -2.08 7.27
N ARG A 77 0.07 -3.35 7.62
CA ARG A 77 -0.70 -4.04 8.67
C ARG A 77 -0.45 -3.44 10.05
N ALA A 78 0.74 -2.90 10.32
CA ALA A 78 1.01 -2.20 11.57
C ALA A 78 0.08 -0.98 11.76
N ALA A 79 -0.32 -0.32 10.68
CA ALA A 79 -1.33 0.76 10.69
C ALA A 79 -2.77 0.25 10.88
N GLY A 80 -3.00 -1.06 10.85
CA GLY A 80 -4.31 -1.70 10.96
C GLY A 80 -5.00 -1.96 9.62
N ILE A 81 -4.36 -1.60 8.50
CA ILE A 81 -4.93 -1.73 7.16
C ILE A 81 -4.87 -3.19 6.71
N HIS A 82 -5.93 -3.65 6.04
CA HIS A 82 -6.17 -5.07 5.79
C HIS A 82 -5.75 -5.51 4.39
N TRP A 83 -5.89 -4.61 3.43
CA TRP A 83 -5.71 -4.88 2.01
C TRP A 83 -4.87 -3.80 1.35
N VAL A 84 -4.01 -4.21 0.43
CA VAL A 84 -3.14 -3.33 -0.36
C VAL A 84 -3.54 -3.45 -1.83
N PHE A 85 -3.67 -2.32 -2.52
CA PHE A 85 -3.96 -2.25 -3.96
C PHE A 85 -2.69 -2.40 -4.81
N ALA A 86 -1.98 -3.51 -4.64
CA ALA A 86 -0.74 -3.82 -5.34
C ALA A 86 -0.64 -5.34 -5.58
N PRO A 87 0.17 -5.82 -6.53
CA PRO A 87 1.00 -5.06 -7.49
C PRO A 87 0.23 -4.48 -8.69
N ILE A 88 0.86 -3.58 -9.45
CA ILE A 88 0.33 -3.04 -10.70
C ILE A 88 0.95 -3.82 -11.87
N LEU A 89 0.21 -4.82 -12.36
CA LEU A 89 0.67 -5.73 -13.42
C LEU A 89 0.28 -5.25 -14.83
N GLY A 90 0.16 -3.93 -15.02
CA GLY A 90 -0.04 -3.35 -16.35
C GLY A 90 1.23 -3.45 -17.18
N LEU A 91 1.10 -3.66 -18.49
CA LEU A 91 2.22 -3.64 -19.45
C LEU A 91 2.43 -2.22 -19.98
N ALA A 92 3.64 -1.69 -19.87
CA ALA A 92 3.98 -0.33 -20.27
C ALA A 92 4.29 -0.18 -21.77
N VAL A 93 3.32 -0.51 -22.62
CA VAL A 93 3.49 -0.47 -24.09
C VAL A 93 3.67 0.94 -24.65
N GLN A 94 3.12 1.96 -23.99
CA GLN A 94 3.21 3.36 -24.41
C GLN A 94 3.97 4.17 -23.34
N PRO A 95 5.23 4.58 -23.59
CA PRO A 95 6.02 5.36 -22.63
C PRO A 95 5.39 6.70 -22.23
N ALA A 96 4.52 7.27 -23.07
CA ALA A 96 3.77 8.48 -22.73
C ALA A 96 2.69 8.26 -21.64
N TRP A 97 2.38 7.02 -21.26
CA TRP A 97 1.45 6.74 -20.17
C TRP A 97 2.06 7.20 -18.82
N PRO A 98 1.43 8.11 -18.08
CA PRO A 98 2.03 8.71 -16.88
C PRO A 98 2.29 7.72 -15.75
N ARG A 99 1.77 6.48 -15.83
CA ARG A 99 1.93 5.44 -14.81
C ARG A 99 2.95 4.35 -15.19
N VAL A 100 3.73 4.55 -16.25
CA VAL A 100 4.80 3.62 -16.66
C VAL A 100 5.72 3.24 -15.49
N TYR A 101 6.04 4.22 -14.64
CA TYR A 101 6.89 3.99 -13.47
C TYR A 101 6.31 2.98 -12.47
N GLU A 102 5.00 2.79 -12.45
CA GLU A 102 4.30 1.87 -11.55
C GLU A 102 4.26 0.44 -12.08
N THR A 103 4.66 0.18 -13.33
CA THR A 103 4.67 -1.15 -13.94
C THR A 103 6.00 -1.87 -13.75
N PHE A 104 6.06 -3.18 -14.01
CA PHE A 104 7.32 -3.93 -14.05
C PHE A 104 8.05 -3.90 -15.40
N GLY A 105 7.52 -3.22 -16.41
CA GLY A 105 8.12 -3.16 -17.74
C GLY A 105 7.11 -3.18 -18.88
N GLU A 106 7.64 -3.24 -20.10
CA GLU A 106 6.90 -3.40 -21.35
C GLU A 106 6.33 -4.81 -21.55
#